data_AF-A0A6I3UTX4-F1
#
_entry.id   AF-A0A6I3UTX4-F1
#
_cell.length_a   1.000
_cell.length_b   1.000
_cell.length_c   1.000
_cell.angle_alpha   90.00
_cell.angle_beta   90.00
_cell.angle_gamma   90.00
#
_symmetry.space_group_name_H-M   'P 1'
#
loop_
_entity.id
_entity.type
_entity.pdbx_description
1 polymer ?
#
loop_
_entity_poly.entity_id
_entity_poly.type
_entity_poly.pdbx_seq_one_letter_code
_entity_poly.pdbx_strand_id
1 'polypeptide(L)'
;DLFNLLCKTFDVRIKPREWPQIKLMVRTLAKIRKPLESANLVPVKNGIIDLRTKELLPFSPKYVITSKISTAYHAPKRVPTDREGKTFDDWLNSIACNDSELVTLFWQIILEAINSNHTRNKFAIFYGDGNNGKGTFQRFLINLIGESNIS
;
A
#
# COMPACT_ATOMS: atom_id res chain seq x y z
N ASP A 1 0.16 -18.71 -17.77
CA ASP A 1 0.30 -18.99 -16.33
C ASP A 1 1.80 -18.96 -15.98
N LEU A 2 2.20 -18.08 -15.07
CA LEU A 2 3.59 -17.90 -14.62
C LEU A 2 4.16 -19.20 -14.00
N PHE A 3 3.32 -19.95 -13.29
CA PHE A 3 3.73 -21.20 -12.66
C PHE A 3 4.16 -22.25 -13.69
N ASN A 4 3.42 -22.36 -14.79
CA ASN A 4 3.72 -23.31 -15.87
C ASN A 4 5.01 -22.94 -16.62
N LEU A 5 5.26 -21.64 -16.80
CA LEU A 5 6.51 -21.15 -17.37
C LEU A 5 7.69 -21.52 -16.48
N LEU A 6 7.55 -21.31 -15.16
CA LEU A 6 8.56 -21.67 -14.17
C LEU A 6 8.87 -23.16 -14.18
N CYS A 7 7.84 -24.02 -14.22
CA CYS A 7 8.02 -25.48 -14.35
C CYS A 7 8.87 -25.83 -15.58
N LYS A 8 8.55 -25.26 -16.75
CA LYS A 8 9.32 -25.49 -17.98
C LYS A 8 10.75 -24.96 -17.92
N THR A 9 10.99 -23.83 -17.24
CA THR A 9 12.34 -23.29 -17.05
C THR A 9 13.20 -24.19 -16.17
N PHE A 10 12.61 -24.86 -15.17
CA PHE A 10 13.32 -25.83 -14.33
C PHE A 10 13.57 -27.17 -15.05
N ASP A 11 12.60 -27.70 -15.78
CA ASP A 11 12.76 -28.90 -16.59
C ASP A 11 11.92 -28.81 -17.89
N VAL A 12 12.62 -28.70 -19.02
CA VAL A 12 12.02 -28.58 -20.35
C VAL A 12 11.22 -29.81 -20.80
N ARG A 13 11.40 -30.96 -20.13
CA ARG A 13 10.71 -32.23 -20.45
C ARG A 13 9.30 -32.30 -19.88
N ILE A 14 8.97 -31.41 -18.93
CA ILE A 14 7.64 -31.38 -18.30
C ILE A 14 6.57 -31.08 -19.34
N LYS A 15 5.63 -32.01 -19.50
CA LYS A 15 4.51 -31.89 -20.42
C LYS A 15 3.35 -31.15 -19.74
N PRO A 16 2.51 -30.40 -20.49
CA PRO A 16 1.38 -29.66 -19.92
C PRO A 16 0.42 -30.49 -19.05
N ARG A 17 0.26 -31.79 -19.37
CA ARG A 17 -0.56 -32.74 -18.61
C ARG A 17 -0.08 -32.97 -17.17
N GLU A 18 1.19 -32.69 -16.86
CA GLU A 18 1.80 -32.90 -15.55
C GLU A 18 1.63 -31.68 -14.63
N TRP A 19 1.32 -30.50 -15.19
CA TRP A 19 1.20 -29.24 -14.43
C TRP A 19 0.20 -29.31 -13.27
N PRO A 20 -1.00 -29.91 -13.39
CA PRO A 20 -1.91 -30.01 -12.25
C PRO A 20 -1.32 -30.82 -11.08
N GLN A 21 -0.62 -31.92 -11.37
CA GLN A 21 0.01 -32.76 -10.35
C GLN A 21 1.18 -32.04 -9.67
N ILE A 22 2.03 -31.36 -10.44
CA ILE A 22 3.12 -30.55 -9.89
C ILE A 22 2.57 -29.44 -9.00
N LYS A 23 1.52 -28.74 -9.43
CA LYS A 23 0.85 -27.70 -8.63
C LYS A 23 0.29 -28.26 -7.33
N LEU A 24 -0.31 -29.46 -7.37
CA LEU A 24 -0.80 -30.15 -6.18
C LEU A 24 0.36 -30.49 -5.23
N MET A 25 1.43 -31.11 -5.73
CA MET A 25 2.60 -31.47 -4.92
C MET A 25 3.23 -30.23 -4.27
N VAL A 26 3.41 -29.13 -5.01
CA VAL A 26 3.94 -27.88 -4.46
C VAL A 26 3.02 -27.34 -3.35
N ARG A 27 1.70 -27.37 -3.54
CA ARG A 27 0.75 -26.91 -2.50
C ARG A 27 0.78 -27.78 -1.24
N THR A 28 1.04 -29.08 -1.39
CA THR A 28 1.13 -30.02 -0.26
C THR A 28 2.47 -29.92 0.47
N LEU A 29 3.58 -29.77 -0.26
CA LEU A 29 4.93 -29.81 0.31
C LEU A 29 5.42 -28.43 0.79
N ALA A 30 4.92 -27.34 0.20
CA ALA A 30 5.36 -26.00 0.58
C ALA A 30 4.86 -25.63 1.97
N LYS A 31 5.76 -25.07 2.79
CA LYS A 31 5.39 -24.50 4.09
C LYS A 31 4.46 -23.30 3.88
N ILE A 32 3.26 -23.37 4.45
CA ILE A 32 2.34 -22.23 4.48
C ILE A 32 2.99 -21.08 5.25
N ARG A 33 2.97 -19.89 4.65
CA ARG A 33 3.45 -18.64 5.24
C ARG A 33 2.28 -17.71 5.40
N LYS A 34 2.23 -17.01 6.53
CA LYS A 34 1.25 -15.95 6.76
C LYS A 34 1.59 -14.73 5.89
N PRO A 35 0.58 -13.97 5.43
CA PRO A 35 0.77 -12.63 4.89
C PRO A 35 1.58 -11.73 5.83
N LEU A 36 2.17 -10.68 5.28
CA LEU A 36 2.79 -9.62 6.06
C LEU A 36 1.70 -8.92 6.90
N GLU A 37 1.81 -8.96 8.23
CA GLU A 37 0.87 -8.31 9.16
C GLU A 37 1.66 -7.34 10.06
N SER A 38 2.25 -6.29 9.48
CA SER A 38 3.07 -5.34 10.24
C SER A 38 2.52 -3.93 10.18
N ALA A 39 2.35 -3.32 11.35
CA ALA A 39 2.00 -1.91 11.45
C ALA A 39 3.10 -0.97 10.90
N ASN A 40 4.34 -1.44 10.80
CA ASN A 40 5.51 -0.60 10.46
C ASN A 40 6.09 -0.87 9.07
N LEU A 41 5.74 -1.98 8.42
CA LEU A 41 6.27 -2.31 7.10
C LEU A 41 5.19 -2.07 6.04
N VAL A 42 5.38 -1.05 5.23
CA VAL A 42 4.41 -0.61 4.22
C VAL A 42 4.95 -0.89 2.81
N PRO A 43 4.38 -1.87 2.08
CA PRO A 43 4.73 -2.11 0.68
C PRO A 43 4.30 -0.96 -0.24
N VAL A 44 5.27 -0.39 -0.97
CA VAL A 44 5.09 0.67 -1.98
C VAL A 44 5.54 0.17 -3.36
N LYS A 45 5.37 0.95 -4.43
CA LYS A 45 5.66 0.49 -5.80
C LYS A 45 7.07 -0.11 -5.95
N ASN A 46 8.05 0.52 -5.32
CA ASN A 46 9.48 0.29 -5.46
C ASN A 46 10.16 -0.38 -4.24
N GLY A 47 9.42 -0.88 -3.26
CA GLY A 47 9.98 -1.59 -2.12
C GLY A 47 9.07 -1.62 -0.90
N ILE A 48 9.66 -1.68 0.29
CA ILE A 48 8.97 -1.75 1.58
C ILE A 48 9.51 -0.64 2.47
N ILE A 49 8.65 0.29 2.89
CA ILE A 49 9.02 1.34 3.84
C ILE A 49 8.96 0.79 5.25
N ASP A 50 10.04 0.94 6.02
CA ASP A 50 10.00 0.78 7.48
C ASP A 50 9.67 2.13 8.13
N LEU A 51 8.47 2.25 8.69
CA LEU A 51 7.99 3.49 9.31
C LEU A 51 8.78 3.91 10.56
N ARG A 52 9.58 3.01 11.15
CA ARG A 52 10.42 3.31 12.33
C ARG A 52 11.73 3.97 11.91
N THR A 53 12.40 3.42 10.91
CA THR A 53 13.70 3.95 10.42
C THR A 53 13.53 4.98 9.31
N LYS A 54 12.36 5.02 8.67
CA LYS A 54 12.04 5.81 7.47
C LYS A 54 12.85 5.39 6.24
N GLU A 55 13.37 4.17 6.22
CA GLU A 55 14.16 3.64 5.11
C GLU A 55 13.29 2.83 4.13
N LEU A 56 13.70 2.87 2.86
CA LEU A 56 13.13 2.03 1.79
C LEU A 56 13.95 0.75 1.65
N LEU A 57 13.37 -0.35 2.10
CA LEU A 57 13.94 -1.69 1.96
C LEU A 57 13.59 -2.29 0.58
N PRO A 58 14.48 -3.09 -0.03
CA PRO A 58 14.14 -3.83 -1.22
C PRO A 58 13.08 -4.90 -0.92
N PHE A 59 12.34 -5.32 -1.95
CA PHE A 59 11.45 -6.47 -1.82
C PHE A 59 12.25 -7.73 -1.44
N SER A 60 11.67 -8.52 -0.56
CA SER A 60 12.26 -9.78 -0.11
C SER A 60 11.19 -10.87 -0.09
N PRO A 61 11.50 -12.10 -0.58
CA PRO A 61 10.59 -13.24 -0.48
C PRO A 61 10.30 -13.66 0.97
N LYS A 62 11.02 -13.08 1.95
CA LYS A 62 10.70 -13.20 3.38
C LYS A 62 9.30 -12.68 3.71
N TYR A 63 8.82 -11.68 2.98
CA TYR A 63 7.52 -11.04 3.22
C TYR A 63 6.51 -11.52 2.19
N VAL A 64 5.42 -12.12 2.66
CA VAL A 64 4.28 -12.48 1.80
C VAL A 64 3.38 -11.26 1.66
N ILE A 65 3.61 -10.48 0.61
CA ILE A 65 2.89 -9.24 0.33
C ILE A 65 1.69 -9.57 -0.58
N THR A 66 0.48 -9.27 -0.13
CA THR A 66 -0.75 -9.53 -0.89
C THR A 66 -1.29 -8.27 -1.57
N SER A 67 -0.91 -7.09 -1.08
CA SER A 67 -1.27 -5.80 -1.65
C SER A 67 -0.12 -4.80 -1.47
N LYS A 68 -0.04 -3.79 -2.33
CA LYS A 68 0.94 -2.71 -2.20
C LYS A 68 0.36 -1.39 -2.70
N ILE A 69 0.87 -0.29 -2.17
CA ILE A 69 0.62 1.04 -2.74
C ILE A 69 1.24 1.09 -4.14
N SER A 70 0.47 1.60 -5.11
CA SER A 70 0.91 1.70 -6.52
C SER A 70 1.83 2.89 -6.79
N THR A 71 1.96 3.81 -5.83
CA THR A 71 2.86 4.97 -5.87
C THR A 71 4.26 4.62 -5.35
N ALA A 72 5.30 5.12 -6.01
CA ALA A 72 6.70 4.93 -5.58
C ALA A 72 7.05 5.88 -4.45
N TYR A 73 7.80 5.38 -3.47
CA TYR A 73 8.35 6.23 -2.43
C TYR A 73 9.66 6.86 -2.87
N HIS A 74 9.79 8.16 -2.62
CA HIS A 74 11.02 8.91 -2.77
C HIS A 74 11.30 9.62 -1.45
N ALA A 75 12.49 9.37 -0.88
CA ALA A 75 12.90 10.03 0.35
C ALA A 75 12.96 11.55 0.12
N PRO A 76 12.20 12.36 0.88
CA PRO A 76 12.21 13.80 0.69
C PRO A 76 13.56 14.38 1.16
N LYS A 77 14.18 15.23 0.33
CA LYS A 77 15.36 16.03 0.74
C LYS A 77 14.98 17.28 1.54
N ARG A 78 13.75 17.76 1.34
CA ARG A 78 13.12 18.89 2.01
C ARG A 78 11.61 18.66 2.05
N VAL A 79 10.90 19.37 2.91
CA VAL A 79 9.44 19.34 2.93
C VAL A 79 8.92 19.83 1.57
N PRO A 80 8.10 19.05 0.86
CA PRO A 80 7.51 19.48 -0.40
C PRO A 80 6.55 20.65 -0.16
N THR A 81 6.60 21.62 -1.06
CA THR A 81 5.65 22.75 -1.10
C THR A 81 4.99 22.81 -2.45
N ASP A 82 3.79 23.37 -2.50
CA ASP A 82 3.12 23.73 -3.74
C ASP A 82 3.75 24.99 -4.39
N ARG A 83 3.09 25.52 -5.43
CA ARG A 83 3.54 26.73 -6.16
C ARG A 83 3.46 28.01 -5.33
N GLU A 84 2.67 28.01 -4.26
CA GLU A 84 2.48 29.14 -3.34
C GLU A 84 3.39 29.03 -2.12
N GLY A 85 4.20 27.97 -2.01
CA GLY A 85 5.06 27.72 -0.87
C GLY A 85 4.37 27.06 0.31
N LYS A 86 3.12 26.61 0.17
CA LYS A 86 2.37 25.91 1.22
C LYS A 86 2.78 24.44 1.28
N THR A 87 2.96 23.93 2.49
CA THR A 87 3.25 22.52 2.76
C THR A 87 1.98 21.66 2.71
N PHE A 88 2.17 20.34 2.78
CA PHE A 88 1.04 19.41 2.93
C PHE A 88 0.27 19.66 4.25
N ASP A 89 0.98 19.96 5.34
CA ASP A 89 0.37 20.28 6.63
C ASP A 89 -0.45 21.57 6.57
N ASP A 90 0.00 22.60 5.85
CA ASP A 90 -0.78 23.84 5.65
C ASP A 90 -2.10 23.56 4.91
N TRP A 91 -2.05 22.73 3.86
CA TRP A 91 -3.24 22.29 3.14
C TRP A 91 -4.17 21.45 4.05
N LEU A 92 -3.62 20.54 4.85
CA LEU A 92 -4.38 19.68 5.75
C LEU A 92 -5.08 20.49 6.84
N ASN A 93 -4.40 21.48 7.43
CA ASN A 93 -4.98 22.43 8.39
C ASN A 93 -6.09 23.26 7.74
N SER A 94 -5.90 23.70 6.49
CA SER A 94 -6.91 24.47 5.76
C SER A 94 -8.21 23.68 5.57
N ILE A 95 -8.14 22.41 5.16
CA ILE A 95 -9.37 21.59 4.99
C ILE A 95 -9.98 21.15 6.33
N ALA A 96 -9.20 21.19 7.41
CA ALA A 96 -9.64 20.94 8.77
C ALA A 96 -10.15 22.21 9.49
N CYS A 97 -10.19 23.37 8.82
CA CYS A 97 -10.54 24.65 9.46
C CYS A 97 -9.70 24.96 10.72
N ASN A 98 -8.42 24.55 10.73
CA ASN A 98 -7.50 24.63 11.88
C ASN A 98 -7.95 23.86 13.13
N ASP A 99 -8.87 22.90 12.99
CA ASP A 99 -9.23 21.98 14.05
C ASP A 99 -8.18 20.86 14.18
N SER A 100 -7.41 20.91 15.28
CA SER A 100 -6.35 19.94 15.54
C SER A 100 -6.84 18.50 15.70
N GLU A 101 -8.07 18.29 16.16
CA GLU A 101 -8.64 16.95 16.28
C GLU A 101 -8.97 16.39 14.90
N LEU A 102 -9.52 17.20 14.00
CA LEU A 102 -9.77 16.81 12.62
C LEU A 102 -8.47 16.54 11.84
N VAL A 103 -7.44 17.38 12.03
CA VAL A 103 -6.11 17.14 11.45
C VAL A 103 -5.55 15.79 11.91
N THR A 104 -5.68 15.50 13.20
CA THR A 104 -5.25 14.21 13.79
C THR A 104 -6.02 13.05 13.16
N LEU A 105 -7.33 13.18 13.01
CA LEU A 105 -8.18 12.18 12.38
C LEU A 105 -7.79 11.95 10.91
N PHE A 106 -7.50 13.00 10.14
CA PHE A 106 -7.03 12.85 8.77
C PHE A 106 -5.71 12.07 8.70
N TRP A 107 -4.74 12.37 9.58
CA TRP A 107 -3.49 11.60 9.65
C TRP A 107 -3.74 10.12 9.97
N GLN A 108 -4.67 9.81 10.86
CA GLN A 108 -5.06 8.44 11.17
C GLN A 108 -5.68 7.73 9.96
N ILE A 109 -6.53 8.42 9.20
CA ILE A 109 -7.13 7.88 7.97
C ILE A 109 -6.07 7.64 6.90
N ILE A 110 -5.10 8.56 6.72
CA ILE A 110 -3.97 8.37 5.81
C ILE A 110 -3.17 7.13 6.20
N LEU A 111 -2.85 6.98 7.49
CA LEU A 111 -2.09 5.83 8.00
C LEU A 111 -2.83 4.50 7.76
N GLU A 112 -4.15 4.49 7.93
CA GLU A 112 -4.98 3.32 7.64
C GLU A 112 -5.01 3.00 6.14
N ALA A 113 -5.13 4.02 5.28
CA ALA A 113 -5.16 3.85 3.82
C ALA A 113 -3.85 3.29 3.25
N ILE A 114 -2.69 3.73 3.77
CA ILE A 114 -1.39 3.26 3.28
C ILE A 114 -1.02 1.86 3.79
N ASN A 115 -1.63 1.37 4.87
CA ASN A 115 -1.26 0.09 5.47
C ASN A 115 -2.26 -1.03 5.13
N SER A 116 -2.41 -1.32 3.83
CA SER A 116 -3.36 -2.32 3.32
C SER A 116 -3.11 -3.76 3.80
N ASN A 117 -1.90 -4.06 4.30
CA ASN A 117 -1.54 -5.39 4.80
C ASN A 117 -1.74 -5.50 6.33
N HIS A 118 -2.06 -4.41 7.01
CA HIS A 118 -2.36 -4.38 8.44
C HIS A 118 -3.46 -3.34 8.70
N THR A 119 -4.71 -3.76 8.50
CA THR A 119 -5.90 -2.95 8.82
C THR A 119 -6.31 -3.09 10.28
N ARG A 120 -6.84 -2.00 10.84
CA ARG A 120 -7.49 -1.93 12.15
C ARG A 120 -9.00 -2.18 12.08
N ASN A 121 -9.52 -2.58 10.90
CA ASN A 121 -10.93 -2.81 10.62
C ASN A 121 -11.80 -1.60 10.97
N LYS A 122 -11.35 -0.41 10.56
CA LYS A 122 -12.08 0.85 10.72
C LYS A 122 -12.43 1.40 9.33
N PHE A 123 -13.60 2.02 9.24
CA PHE A 123 -13.98 2.81 8.07
C PHE A 123 -14.29 4.23 8.53
N ALA A 124 -14.00 5.20 7.67
CA ALA A 124 -14.29 6.61 7.91
C ALA A 124 -15.39 7.06 6.96
N ILE A 125 -16.36 7.83 7.48
CA ILE A 125 -17.39 8.49 6.68
C ILE A 125 -17.15 9.99 6.78
N PHE A 126 -16.94 10.63 5.64
CA PHE A 126 -16.91 12.09 5.56
C PHE A 126 -18.34 12.61 5.34
N TYR A 127 -18.86 13.34 6.31
CA TYR A 127 -20.19 13.94 6.27
C TYR A 127 -20.13 15.47 6.30
N GLY A 128 -21.19 16.13 5.83
CA GLY A 128 -21.36 17.59 5.85
C GLY A 128 -21.65 18.17 4.47
N ASP A 129 -21.87 19.48 4.42
CA ASP A 129 -22.31 20.18 3.21
C ASP A 129 -21.25 20.20 2.09
N GLY A 130 -21.68 20.59 0.89
CA GLY A 130 -20.80 20.73 -0.28
C GLY A 130 -19.67 21.74 -0.04
N ASN A 131 -18.58 21.60 -0.82
CA ASN A 131 -17.45 22.53 -0.85
C ASN A 131 -16.51 22.56 0.39
N ASN A 132 -16.55 21.53 1.25
CA ASN A 132 -15.72 21.44 2.47
C ASN A 132 -14.50 20.50 2.33
N GLY A 133 -13.88 20.41 1.15
CA GLY A 133 -12.64 19.64 0.97
C GLY A 133 -12.75 18.11 0.98
N LYS A 134 -13.91 17.51 1.29
CA LYS A 134 -14.14 16.05 1.33
C LYS A 134 -13.71 15.33 0.05
N GLY A 135 -14.19 15.79 -1.11
CA GLY A 135 -13.86 15.20 -2.40
C GLY A 135 -12.37 15.34 -2.73
N THR A 136 -11.77 16.47 -2.35
CA THR A 136 -10.33 16.71 -2.53
C THR A 136 -9.49 15.76 -1.67
N PHE A 137 -9.86 15.55 -0.40
CA PHE A 137 -9.18 14.61 0.49
C PHE A 137 -9.33 13.16 0.01
N GLN A 138 -10.53 12.77 -0.42
CA GLN A 138 -10.77 11.46 -1.04
C GLN A 138 -9.89 11.29 -2.28
N ARG A 139 -9.85 12.27 -3.20
CA ARG A 139 -9.01 12.19 -4.40
C ARG A 139 -7.52 12.12 -4.06
N PHE A 140 -7.08 12.80 -3.00
CA PHE A 140 -5.73 12.67 -2.48
C PHE A 140 -5.43 11.24 -2.03
N LEU A 141 -6.30 10.60 -1.22
CA LEU A 141 -6.11 9.21 -0.79
C LEU A 141 -6.02 8.26 -1.98
N ILE A 142 -6.90 8.44 -2.97
CA ILE A 142 -6.91 7.68 -4.23
C ILE A 142 -5.57 7.80 -4.96
N ASN A 143 -5.04 9.01 -5.10
CA ASN A 143 -3.75 9.23 -5.76
C ASN A 143 -2.57 8.67 -4.94
N LEU A 144 -2.67 8.71 -3.61
CA LEU A 144 -1.64 8.19 -2.71
C LEU A 144 -1.52 6.66 -2.82
N ILE A 145 -2.65 5.94 -2.70
CA ILE A 145 -2.66 4.47 -2.77
C ILE A 145 -2.59 3.97 -4.23
N GLY A 146 -3.05 4.79 -5.17
CA GLY A 146 -3.16 4.54 -6.60
C GLY A 146 -4.52 3.98 -7.03
N GLU A 147 -5.00 4.40 -8.20
CA GLU A 147 -6.37 4.10 -8.68
C GLU A 147 -6.67 2.60 -8.80
N SER A 148 -5.66 1.77 -9.07
CA SER A 148 -5.79 0.31 -9.16
C SER A 148 -6.16 -0.38 -7.85
N ASN A 149 -6.09 0.35 -6.72
CA ASN A 149 -6.32 -0.17 -5.38
C ASN A 149 -7.70 0.23 -4.82
N ILE A 150 -8.60 0.72 -5.68
CA ILE A 150 -9.97 1.12 -5.32
C ILE A 150 -10.94 0.16 -6.00
N SER A 151 -12.00 -0.19 -5.28
CA SER A 151 -13.10 -1.04 -5.75
C SER A 151 -14.41 -0.27 -5.84
#